data_AF-A0A2H0W1W2-F1
#
_entry.id   AF-A0A2H0W1W2-F1
#
_cell.length_a   1.000
_cell.length_b   1.000
_cell.length_c   1.000
_cell.angle_alpha   90.00
_cell.angle_beta   90.00
_cell.angle_gamma   90.00
#
_symmetry.space_group_name_H-M   'P 1'
#
loop_
_entity.id
_entity.type
_entity.pdbx_description
1 polymer ?
#
loop_
_entity_poly.entity_id
_entity_poly.type
_entity_poly.pdbx_seq_one_letter_code
_entity_poly.pdbx_strand_id
1 'polypeptide(L)'
;MATQLHVVTGGQYRKIDRRMREIKRQLDQDGGSPLDPDVVAATLQQIVEGNLPKDTLPTEMTIAGRSYDIRGFLEGNEKSVVGHTMVERVTKMGANLGQDDGQHFLKHQEEIPEALRGNAFIFTDWRNPDNTENVAYVNWDGYRWVQYRSWLGHDFYGSDRVLRRK
;
A
#
# COMPACT_ATOMS: atom_id res chain seq x y z
N MET A 1 -17.42 -2.04 20.62
CA MET A 1 -16.84 -2.75 19.46
C MET A 1 -16.09 -3.96 19.97
N ALA A 2 -16.35 -5.15 19.45
CA ALA A 2 -15.66 -6.37 19.89
C ALA A 2 -14.24 -6.39 19.31
N THR A 3 -13.24 -6.33 20.17
CA THR A 3 -11.83 -6.48 19.79
C THR A 3 -11.64 -7.87 19.21
N GLN A 4 -11.37 -7.97 17.90
CA GLN A 4 -11.06 -9.25 17.28
C GLN A 4 -9.72 -9.75 17.84
N LEU A 5 -9.78 -10.73 18.73
CA LEU A 5 -8.61 -11.37 19.31
C LEU A 5 -7.89 -12.18 18.21
N HIS A 6 -6.77 -11.64 17.72
CA HIS A 6 -5.88 -12.37 16.82
C HIS A 6 -5.08 -13.39 17.64
N VAL A 7 -5.44 -14.67 17.54
CA VAL A 7 -4.72 -15.75 18.23
C VAL A 7 -3.47 -16.12 17.44
N VAL A 8 -2.30 -16.04 18.08
CA VAL A 8 -1.03 -16.51 17.50
C VAL A 8 -0.99 -18.04 17.54
N THR A 9 -0.98 -18.67 16.38
CA THR A 9 -0.83 -20.13 16.26
C THR A 9 0.61 -20.57 16.59
N GLY A 10 0.81 -21.83 16.96
CA GLY A 10 2.15 -22.37 17.24
C GLY A 10 3.14 -22.28 16.06
N GLY A 11 2.65 -22.30 14.81
CA GLY A 11 3.47 -22.05 13.63
C GLY A 11 3.92 -20.59 13.52
N GLN A 12 3.01 -19.65 13.76
CA GLN A 12 3.32 -18.22 13.78
C GLN A 12 4.27 -17.87 14.92
N TYR A 13 4.09 -18.46 16.10
CA TYR A 13 5.00 -18.29 17.24
C TYR A 13 6.44 -18.67 16.87
N ARG A 14 6.65 -19.85 16.27
CA ARG A 14 7.99 -20.29 15.85
C ARG A 14 8.64 -19.37 14.82
N LYS A 15 7.83 -18.79 13.93
CA LYS A 15 8.31 -17.79 12.95
C LYS A 15 8.74 -16.49 13.64
N ILE A 16 7.93 -15.99 14.59
CA ILE A 16 8.23 -14.79 15.38
C ILE A 16 9.51 -15.02 16.21
N ASP A 17 9.59 -16.15 16.92
CA ASP A 17 10.76 -16.51 17.74
C ASP A 17 12.07 -16.53 16.94
N ARG A 18 12.06 -17.12 15.74
CA ARG A 18 13.24 -17.13 14.87
C ARG A 18 13.66 -15.70 14.47
N ARG A 19 12.71 -14.81 14.19
CA ARG A 19 12.99 -13.41 13.86
C ARG A 19 13.53 -12.64 15.07
N MET A 20 12.96 -12.87 16.25
CA MET A 20 13.44 -12.26 17.50
C MET A 20 14.88 -12.65 17.82
N ARG A 21 15.27 -13.91 17.57
CA ARG A 21 16.67 -14.35 17.72
C ARG A 21 17.62 -13.60 16.80
N GLU A 22 17.22 -13.37 15.55
CA GLU A 22 18.05 -12.62 14.61
C GLU A 22 18.17 -11.13 14.98
N ILE A 23 17.08 -10.50 15.44
CA ILE A 23 17.12 -9.12 15.95
C ILE A 23 18.11 -9.01 17.12
N LYS A 24 18.01 -9.91 18.11
CA LYS A 24 18.93 -9.93 19.26
C LYS A 24 20.38 -10.09 18.80
N ARG A 25 20.65 -11.03 17.89
CA ARG A 25 21.99 -11.24 17.31
C ARG A 25 22.54 -9.99 16.62
N GLN A 26 21.70 -9.20 15.94
CA GLN A 26 22.12 -7.97 15.26
C GLN A 26 22.37 -6.80 16.23
N LEU A 27 21.67 -6.78 17.36
CA LEU A 27 21.88 -5.80 18.41
C LEU A 27 23.14 -6.11 19.23
N ASP A 28 23.46 -7.39 19.38
CA ASP A 28 24.56 -7.93 20.20
C ASP A 28 25.82 -8.27 19.37
N GLN A 29 26.13 -7.47 18.35
CA GLN A 29 27.34 -7.68 17.54
C GLN A 29 28.59 -7.20 18.30
N ASP A 30 29.69 -7.94 18.15
CA ASP A 30 31.02 -7.55 18.66
C ASP A 30 31.50 -6.29 17.91
N GLY A 31 31.21 -5.12 18.48
CA GLY A 31 31.40 -3.80 17.84
C GLY A 31 30.18 -2.86 17.98
N GLY A 32 29.06 -3.37 18.50
CA GLY A 32 27.81 -2.63 18.66
C GLY A 32 26.94 -2.66 17.41
N SER A 33 25.65 -2.39 17.60
CA SER A 33 24.71 -2.22 16.49
C SER A 33 24.84 -0.81 15.90
N PRO A 34 24.74 -0.63 14.58
CA PRO A 34 24.66 0.71 13.98
C PRO A 34 23.30 1.41 14.24
N LEU A 35 22.39 0.74 14.94
CA LEU A 35 21.06 1.25 15.24
C LEU A 35 21.07 2.13 16.49
N ASP A 36 20.27 3.20 16.45
CA ASP A 36 20.02 4.04 17.62
C ASP A 36 19.22 3.24 18.68
N PRO A 37 19.77 3.05 19.89
CA PRO A 37 19.13 2.23 20.93
C PRO A 37 17.78 2.78 21.39
N ASP A 38 17.60 4.11 21.42
CA ASP A 38 16.37 4.74 21.89
C ASP A 38 15.24 4.54 20.86
N VAL A 39 15.57 4.64 19.57
CA VAL A 39 14.63 4.37 18.47
C VAL A 39 14.18 2.92 18.45
N VAL A 40 15.12 1.98 18.66
CA VAL A 40 14.82 0.54 18.73
C VAL A 40 13.91 0.23 19.92
N ALA A 41 14.22 0.76 21.10
CA ALA A 41 13.41 0.56 22.30
C ALA A 41 11.98 1.10 22.13
N ALA A 42 11.83 2.32 21.61
CA ALA A 42 10.54 2.94 21.37
C ALA A 42 9.69 2.15 20.36
N THR A 43 10.31 1.65 19.29
CA THR A 43 9.62 0.89 18.24
C THR A 43 9.17 -0.48 18.75
N LEU A 44 10.00 -1.18 19.52
CA LEU A 44 9.62 -2.45 20.15
C LEU A 44 8.47 -2.26 21.14
N GLN A 45 8.47 -1.18 21.91
CA GLN A 45 7.39 -0.84 22.82
C GLN A 45 6.06 -0.61 22.08
N GLN A 46 6.09 0.13 20.97
CA GLN A 46 4.92 0.35 20.11
C GLN A 46 4.34 -0.96 19.55
N ILE A 47 5.19 -1.91 19.15
CA ILE A 47 4.76 -3.23 18.69
C ILE A 47 4.03 -3.99 19.80
N VAL A 48 4.58 -3.99 21.03
CA VAL A 48 4.02 -4.70 22.19
C VAL A 48 2.68 -4.11 22.64
N GLU A 49 2.57 -2.79 22.63
CA GLU A 49 1.34 -2.08 22.99
C GLU A 49 0.25 -2.17 21.92
N GLY A 50 0.55 -2.73 20.74
CA GLY A 50 -0.34 -2.70 19.59
C GLY A 50 -0.50 -1.29 18.99
N ASN A 51 0.31 -0.33 19.47
CA ASN A 51 0.45 1.03 18.97
C ASN A 51 1.42 1.06 17.78
N LEU A 52 1.33 0.05 16.90
CA LEU A 52 1.94 0.13 15.60
C LEU A 52 1.40 1.42 14.97
N PRO A 53 2.26 2.29 14.39
CA PRO A 53 1.77 3.30 13.49
C PRO A 53 0.87 2.56 12.50
N LYS A 54 -0.45 2.80 12.58
CA LYS A 54 -1.33 2.44 11.48
C LYS A 54 -0.77 3.24 10.34
N ASP A 55 0.05 2.59 9.51
CA ASP A 55 0.45 3.01 8.19
C ASP A 55 -0.10 4.39 7.87
N THR A 56 0.53 5.46 8.34
CA THR A 56 0.27 6.78 7.77
C THR A 56 1.04 6.76 6.47
N LEU A 57 0.61 5.88 5.56
CA LEU A 57 0.85 6.03 4.15
C LEU A 57 0.51 7.49 3.86
N PRO A 58 1.36 8.18 3.09
CA PRO A 58 1.02 9.51 2.62
C PRO A 58 -0.41 9.49 2.10
N THR A 59 -1.26 10.36 2.65
CA THR A 59 -2.63 10.55 2.13
C THR A 59 -2.61 11.46 0.91
N GLU A 60 -1.45 12.04 0.61
CA GLU A 60 -1.21 12.95 -0.50
C GLU A 60 0.20 12.74 -1.04
N MET A 61 0.40 13.07 -2.31
CA MET A 61 1.73 13.13 -2.92
C MET A 61 1.75 14.16 -4.05
N THR A 62 2.94 14.69 -4.33
CA THR A 62 3.18 15.57 -5.48
C THR A 62 4.23 14.94 -6.37
N ILE A 63 3.93 14.83 -7.67
CA ILE A 63 4.81 14.24 -8.68
C ILE A 63 4.94 15.23 -9.82
N ALA A 64 6.16 15.76 -10.04
CA ALA A 64 6.47 16.74 -11.08
C ALA A 64 5.45 17.89 -11.15
N GLY A 65 5.10 18.45 -9.98
CA GLY A 65 4.17 19.57 -9.82
C GLY A 65 2.68 19.22 -9.85
N ARG A 66 2.30 17.95 -10.10
CA ARG A 66 0.90 17.49 -9.98
C ARG A 66 0.65 16.93 -8.59
N SER A 67 -0.33 17.48 -7.88
CA SER A 67 -0.72 17.04 -6.53
C SER A 67 -1.88 16.06 -6.59
N TYR A 68 -1.78 14.99 -5.81
CA TYR A 68 -2.75 13.90 -5.74
C TYR A 68 -3.13 13.60 -4.29
N ASP A 69 -4.43 13.40 -4.05
CA ASP A 69 -4.92 12.70 -2.88
C ASP A 69 -4.87 11.19 -3.12
N ILE A 70 -4.37 10.44 -2.15
CA ILE A 70 -4.35 8.98 -2.15
C ILE A 70 -5.56 8.49 -1.35
N ARG A 71 -6.44 7.73 -2.01
CA ARG A 71 -7.71 7.29 -1.43
C ARG A 71 -7.87 5.77 -1.51
N GLY A 72 -8.59 5.22 -0.53
CA GLY A 72 -9.18 3.90 -0.62
C GLY A 72 -10.62 3.98 -1.13
N PHE A 73 -11.15 2.86 -1.61
CA PHE A 73 -12.52 2.74 -2.14
C PHE A 73 -13.37 1.70 -1.38
N LEU A 74 -12.78 1.03 -0.38
CA LEU A 74 -13.50 0.10 0.49
C LEU A 74 -14.29 0.86 1.55
N GLU A 75 -15.46 0.34 1.90
CA GLU A 75 -16.37 0.92 2.88
C GLU A 75 -16.48 -0.01 4.10
N GLY A 76 -16.62 0.57 5.30
CA GLY A 76 -16.81 -0.19 6.53
C GLY A 76 -15.68 -1.19 6.82
N ASN A 77 -16.02 -2.48 6.84
CA ASN A 77 -15.13 -3.60 7.14
C ASN A 77 -14.87 -4.52 5.93
N GLU A 78 -15.16 -4.03 4.72
CA GLU A 78 -14.88 -4.77 3.48
C GLU A 78 -13.37 -5.07 3.36
N LYS A 79 -13.06 -6.26 2.82
CA LYS A 79 -11.68 -6.67 2.52
C LYS A 79 -11.34 -6.54 1.03
N SER A 80 -12.35 -6.66 0.20
CA SER A 80 -12.30 -6.50 -1.24
C SER A 80 -13.67 -6.13 -1.79
N VAL A 81 -13.69 -5.60 -3.02
CA VAL A 81 -14.89 -5.45 -3.84
C VAL A 81 -14.59 -5.79 -5.30
N VAL A 82 -15.62 -6.18 -6.04
CA VAL A 82 -15.51 -6.40 -7.49
C VAL A 82 -15.22 -5.07 -8.19
N GLY A 83 -14.43 -5.12 -9.27
CA GLY A 83 -13.95 -3.93 -9.99
C GLY A 83 -15.05 -2.97 -10.45
N HIS A 84 -16.23 -3.45 -10.86
CA HIS A 84 -17.35 -2.56 -11.20
C HIS A 84 -17.83 -1.73 -10.01
N THR A 85 -17.94 -2.33 -8.83
CA THR A 85 -18.29 -1.64 -7.59
C THR A 85 -17.21 -0.63 -7.20
N MET A 86 -15.94 -1.02 -7.31
CA MET A 86 -14.82 -0.09 -7.14
C MET A 86 -15.02 1.13 -8.04
N VAL A 87 -15.14 0.94 -9.37
CA VAL A 87 -15.28 2.02 -10.37
C VAL A 87 -16.43 2.96 -10.02
N GLU A 88 -17.60 2.44 -9.66
CA GLU A 88 -18.74 3.26 -9.26
C GLU A 88 -18.39 4.19 -8.09
N ARG A 89 -17.71 3.66 -7.06
CA ARG A 89 -17.27 4.44 -5.89
C ARG A 89 -16.19 5.45 -6.25
N VAL A 90 -15.19 5.05 -7.05
CA VAL A 90 -14.11 5.92 -7.49
C VAL A 90 -14.65 7.12 -8.28
N THR A 91 -15.61 6.89 -9.17
CA THR A 91 -16.27 7.94 -9.95
C THR A 91 -17.05 8.90 -9.05
N LYS A 92 -17.81 8.38 -8.08
CA LYS A 92 -18.55 9.23 -7.11
C LYS A 92 -17.63 10.15 -6.29
N MET A 93 -16.39 9.74 -6.03
CA MET A 93 -15.40 10.56 -5.31
C MET A 93 -14.48 11.39 -6.23
N GLY A 94 -14.67 11.36 -7.54
CA GLY A 94 -13.85 12.10 -8.52
C GLY A 94 -12.40 11.64 -8.60
N ALA A 95 -12.14 10.36 -8.30
CA ALA A 95 -10.80 9.75 -8.33
C ALA A 95 -10.56 8.88 -9.58
N ASN A 96 -11.33 9.13 -10.65
CA ASN A 96 -11.34 8.32 -11.88
C ASN A 96 -10.26 8.77 -12.87
N LEU A 97 -8.99 8.77 -12.44
CA LEU A 97 -7.91 9.20 -13.33
C LEU A 97 -7.68 8.24 -14.50
N GLY A 98 -7.24 8.83 -15.62
CA GLY A 98 -7.08 8.15 -16.91
C GLY A 98 -5.63 7.97 -17.33
N GLN A 99 -5.45 7.72 -18.63
CA GLN A 99 -4.15 7.42 -19.23
C GLN A 99 -3.10 8.53 -19.04
N ASP A 100 -3.49 9.81 -19.15
CA ASP A 100 -2.56 10.94 -18.99
C ASP A 100 -1.89 10.92 -17.61
N ASP A 101 -2.68 10.77 -16.55
CA ASP A 101 -2.16 10.73 -15.19
C ASP A 101 -1.33 9.47 -14.92
N GLY A 102 -1.75 8.32 -15.44
CA GLY A 102 -0.98 7.09 -15.27
C GLY A 102 0.36 7.10 -16.01
N GLN A 103 0.43 7.73 -17.20
CA GLN A 103 1.69 7.93 -17.91
C GLN A 103 2.58 8.98 -17.22
N HIS A 104 1.99 10.06 -16.70
CA HIS A 104 2.71 11.05 -15.89
C HIS A 104 3.33 10.40 -14.64
N PHE A 105 2.56 9.55 -13.97
CA PHE A 105 2.99 8.79 -12.80
C PHE A 105 4.21 7.88 -13.11
N LEU A 106 4.19 7.16 -14.23
CA LEU A 106 5.30 6.28 -14.64
C LEU A 106 6.55 7.05 -15.11
N LYS A 107 6.37 8.23 -15.70
CA LYS A 107 7.46 9.07 -16.20
C LYS A 107 8.29 9.68 -15.07
N HIS A 108 7.66 9.99 -13.95
CA HIS A 108 8.23 10.69 -12.79
C HIS A 108 8.23 9.78 -11.55
N GLN A 109 8.42 8.48 -11.78
CA GLN A 109 8.19 7.45 -10.79
C GLN A 109 9.19 7.46 -9.62
N GLU A 110 10.34 8.09 -9.83
CA GLU A 110 11.38 8.35 -8.83
C GLU A 110 10.93 9.31 -7.73
N GLU A 111 9.92 10.14 -8.00
CA GLU A 111 9.34 11.06 -7.01
C GLU A 111 8.26 10.39 -6.13
N ILE A 112 7.86 9.16 -6.46
CA ILE A 112 6.83 8.44 -5.70
C ILE A 112 7.42 7.97 -4.36
N PRO A 113 6.79 8.31 -3.22
CA PRO A 113 7.26 7.89 -1.89
C PRO A 113 7.48 6.38 -1.78
N GLU A 114 8.63 5.98 -1.25
CA GLU A 114 8.99 4.57 -1.08
C GLU A 114 8.00 3.81 -0.18
N ALA A 115 7.39 4.50 0.78
CA ALA A 115 6.36 3.96 1.66
C ALA A 115 5.14 3.41 0.88
N LEU A 116 4.93 3.86 -0.35
CA LEU A 116 3.80 3.43 -1.18
C LEU A 116 4.10 2.16 -1.99
N ARG A 117 5.33 1.64 -2.03
CA ARG A 117 5.75 0.47 -2.84
C ARG A 117 5.02 -0.85 -2.50
N GLY A 118 4.22 -0.90 -1.45
CA GLY A 118 3.33 -2.03 -1.12
C GLY A 118 1.89 -1.89 -1.65
N ASN A 119 1.57 -0.81 -2.37
CA ASN A 119 0.23 -0.51 -2.89
C ASN A 119 0.23 -0.57 -4.42
N ALA A 120 -0.92 -0.94 -4.99
CA ALA A 120 -1.20 -0.78 -6.41
C ALA A 120 -2.05 0.48 -6.64
N PHE A 121 -1.71 1.30 -7.64
CA PHE A 121 -2.49 2.47 -8.03
C PHE A 121 -3.35 2.16 -9.24
N ILE A 122 -4.67 2.24 -9.08
CA ILE A 122 -5.65 1.91 -10.13
C ILE A 122 -6.06 3.19 -10.87
N PHE A 123 -6.01 3.17 -12.20
CA PHE A 123 -6.43 4.26 -13.08
C PHE A 123 -7.70 3.83 -13.82
N THR A 124 -8.87 4.10 -13.23
CA THR A 124 -10.15 3.54 -13.69
C THR A 124 -10.59 4.03 -15.06
N ASP A 125 -10.10 5.18 -15.53
CA ASP A 125 -10.40 5.70 -16.87
C ASP A 125 -9.30 5.35 -17.88
N TRP A 126 -8.23 4.67 -17.43
CA TRP A 126 -7.22 4.11 -18.33
C TRP A 126 -7.62 2.71 -18.79
N ARG A 127 -8.60 2.67 -19.69
CA ARG A 127 -9.15 1.43 -20.27
C ARG A 127 -8.26 0.83 -21.34
N ASN A 128 -8.35 -0.49 -21.53
CA ASN A 128 -7.81 -1.13 -22.72
C ASN A 128 -8.77 -0.85 -23.90
N PRO A 129 -8.30 -0.28 -25.03
CA PRO A 129 -9.14 -0.05 -26.21
C PRO A 129 -9.79 -1.33 -26.74
N ASP A 130 -9.08 -2.46 -26.66
CA ASP A 130 -9.56 -3.74 -27.18
C ASP A 130 -10.49 -4.47 -26.19
N ASN A 131 -10.47 -4.07 -24.91
CA ASN A 131 -11.30 -4.67 -23.88
C ASN A 131 -11.54 -3.67 -22.73
N THR A 132 -12.67 -2.97 -22.78
CA THR A 132 -13.05 -1.95 -21.78
C THR A 132 -13.22 -2.51 -20.38
N GLU A 133 -13.34 -3.83 -20.23
CA GLU A 133 -13.35 -4.51 -18.93
C GLU A 133 -11.98 -4.57 -18.26
N ASN A 134 -10.90 -4.17 -18.94
CA ASN A 134 -9.58 -4.06 -18.33
C ASN A 134 -9.22 -2.61 -18.01
N VAL A 135 -8.85 -2.37 -16.75
CA VAL A 135 -8.27 -1.10 -16.28
C VAL A 135 -6.77 -1.24 -16.13
N ALA A 136 -6.04 -0.15 -16.37
CA ALA A 136 -4.63 -0.10 -16.04
C ALA A 136 -4.43 0.11 -14.53
N TYR A 137 -3.38 -0.52 -14.01
CA TYR A 137 -2.86 -0.21 -12.69
C TYR A 137 -1.34 -0.16 -12.72
N VAL A 138 -0.76 0.53 -11.75
CA VAL A 138 0.69 0.66 -11.59
C VAL A 138 1.10 0.09 -10.24
N ASN A 139 2.11 -0.78 -10.23
CA ASN A 139 2.63 -1.41 -9.01
C ASN A 139 4.17 -1.46 -9.04
N TRP A 140 4.79 -1.51 -7.87
CA TRP A 140 6.22 -1.70 -7.70
C TRP A 140 6.57 -3.18 -7.89
N ASP A 141 7.47 -3.49 -8.83
CA ASP A 141 7.90 -4.88 -9.12
C ASP A 141 9.10 -5.35 -8.29
N GLY A 142 9.64 -4.47 -7.43
CA GLY A 142 10.89 -4.67 -6.69
C GLY A 142 12.01 -3.73 -7.13
N TYR A 143 11.96 -3.24 -8.38
CA TYR A 143 12.98 -2.39 -8.98
C TYR A 143 12.41 -1.07 -9.49
N ARG A 144 11.18 -1.08 -10.01
CA ARG A 144 10.53 0.09 -10.61
C ARG A 144 9.01 -0.02 -10.55
N TRP A 145 8.33 1.09 -10.80
CA TRP A 145 6.90 1.11 -11.04
C TRP A 145 6.59 0.66 -12.47
N VAL A 146 5.69 -0.32 -12.60
CA VAL A 146 5.34 -0.95 -13.88
C VAL A 146 3.83 -0.90 -14.09
N GLN A 147 3.43 -0.65 -15.33
CA GLN A 147 2.03 -0.74 -15.75
C GLN A 147 1.62 -2.19 -15.96
N TYR A 148 0.47 -2.55 -15.41
CA TYR A 148 -0.23 -3.79 -15.64
C TYR A 148 -1.69 -3.52 -16.01
N ARG A 149 -2.45 -4.58 -16.24
CA ARG A 149 -3.90 -4.52 -16.49
C ARG A 149 -4.62 -5.52 -15.60
N SER A 150 -5.77 -5.12 -15.06
CA SER A 150 -6.65 -5.98 -14.27
C SER A 150 -8.05 -5.98 -14.87
N TRP A 151 -8.69 -7.15 -14.85
CA TRP A 151 -10.06 -7.32 -15.29
C TRP A 151 -11.03 -6.85 -14.20
N LEU A 152 -12.04 -6.05 -14.56
CA LEU A 152 -13.03 -5.54 -13.63
C LEU A 152 -13.92 -6.62 -13.00
N GLY A 153 -13.97 -7.82 -13.58
CA GLY A 153 -14.62 -8.98 -12.97
C GLY A 153 -13.86 -9.56 -11.77
N HIS A 154 -12.62 -9.13 -11.52
CA HIS A 154 -11.84 -9.55 -10.35
C HIS A 154 -12.11 -8.68 -9.11
N ASP A 155 -11.69 -9.21 -7.97
CA ASP A 155 -11.66 -8.52 -6.69
C ASP A 155 -10.46 -7.57 -6.59
N PHE A 156 -10.72 -6.39 -6.04
CA PHE A 156 -9.74 -5.37 -5.68
C PHE A 156 -9.72 -5.20 -4.17
N TYR A 157 -8.52 -5.06 -3.59
CA TYR A 157 -8.25 -5.25 -2.17
C TYR A 157 -7.92 -3.94 -1.44
N GLY A 158 -7.88 -4.01 -0.11
CA GLY A 158 -7.52 -2.88 0.75
C GLY A 158 -6.08 -2.38 0.63
N SER A 159 -5.23 -3.02 -0.19
CA SER A 159 -3.90 -2.51 -0.60
C SER A 159 -3.96 -1.66 -1.89
N ASP A 160 -5.06 -1.73 -2.63
CA ASP A 160 -5.22 -0.97 -3.86
C ASP A 160 -5.67 0.45 -3.52
N ARG A 161 -5.11 1.41 -4.25
CA ARG A 161 -5.30 2.84 -4.04
C ARG A 161 -5.75 3.47 -5.35
N VAL A 162 -6.52 4.53 -5.21
CA VAL A 162 -6.92 5.40 -6.32
C VAL A 162 -6.43 6.80 -6.02
N LEU A 163 -6.17 7.55 -7.09
CA LEU A 163 -5.66 8.90 -6.98
C LEU A 163 -6.76 9.89 -7.37
N ARG A 164 -6.85 10.99 -6.65
CA ARG A 164 -7.67 12.14 -7.04
C ARG A 164 -6.77 13.34 -7.23
N ARG A 165 -6.86 13.97 -8.40
CA ARG A 165 -6.12 15.20 -8.68
C ARG A 165 -6.70 16.37 -7.89
N LYS A 166 -5.82 17.21 -7.34
CA LYS A 166 -6.19 18.49 -6.71
C LYS A 166 -6.36 19.60 -7.74
#